data_AF-A0A832M2T6-F1
#
_entry.id   AF-A0A832M2T6-F1
#
_cell.length_a   1.000
_cell.length_b   1.000
_cell.length_c   1.000
_cell.angle_alpha   90.00
_cell.angle_beta   90.00
_cell.angle_gamma   90.00
#
_symmetry.space_group_name_H-M   'P 1'
#
loop_
_entity.id
_entity.type
_entity.pdbx_description
1 polymer ?
#
loop_
_entity_poly.entity_id
_entity_poly.type
_entity_poly.pdbx_seq_one_letter_code
_entity_poly.pdbx_strand_id
1 'polypeptide(L)'
;MSERKPLLADGTVVGSYEPLFRYWEAARRRGLEEVAIGSEELEFIERRVRETGRVNLLQLRSEVAERLLPRVDPEAAREAFESLGVRLTPDEARRRIAEILAGWALEAARALLIVDFKGWVPREGER
;
A
#
# COMPACT_ATOMS: atom_id res chain seq x y z
N MET A 1 4.08 -12.03 19.05
CA MET A 1 4.85 -10.77 18.98
C MET A 1 4.08 -9.83 18.09
N SER A 2 3.85 -8.58 18.50
CA SER A 2 3.17 -7.61 17.63
C SER A 2 4.15 -7.20 16.53
N GLU A 3 3.84 -7.52 15.27
CA GLU A 3 4.62 -7.05 14.13
C GLU A 3 4.55 -5.52 14.05
N ARG A 4 5.69 -4.88 13.80
CA ARG A 4 5.78 -3.43 13.64
C ARG A 4 4.88 -3.00 12.47
N LYS A 5 4.10 -1.93 12.65
CA LYS A 5 3.20 -1.36 11.64
C LYS A 5 3.38 0.17 11.59
N PRO A 6 3.23 0.79 10.41
CA PRO A 6 3.18 2.24 10.33
C PRO A 6 1.90 2.80 10.97
N LEU A 7 1.85 4.12 11.16
CA LEU A 7 0.71 4.79 11.80
C LEU A 7 -0.61 4.49 11.07
N LEU A 8 -1.70 4.23 11.81
CA LEU A 8 -3.03 3.87 11.29
C LEU A 8 -3.13 2.54 10.51
N ALA A 9 -2.04 1.79 10.36
CA ALA A 9 -2.09 0.46 9.75
C ALA A 9 -2.60 -0.59 10.75
N ASP A 10 -3.47 -1.47 10.27
CA ASP A 10 -4.07 -2.56 11.05
C ASP A 10 -3.65 -3.95 10.54
N GLY A 11 -3.02 -4.03 9.37
CA GLY A 11 -2.59 -5.28 8.73
C GLY A 11 -3.72 -6.09 8.10
N THR A 12 -4.90 -5.50 7.89
CA THR A 12 -6.03 -6.17 7.24
C THR A 12 -5.88 -6.27 5.73
N VAL A 13 -5.04 -5.41 5.13
CA VAL A 13 -4.73 -5.39 3.69
C VAL A 13 -3.28 -5.80 3.44
N VAL A 14 -2.35 -5.34 4.28
CA VAL A 14 -0.92 -5.64 4.17
C VAL A 14 -0.54 -6.68 5.21
N GLY A 15 -0.19 -7.88 4.73
CA GLY A 15 0.18 -8.99 5.62
C GLY A 15 1.49 -8.77 6.37
N SER A 16 2.44 -8.02 5.80
CA SER A 16 3.70 -7.66 6.48
C SER A 16 4.26 -6.34 5.94
N TYR A 17 4.66 -5.46 6.86
CA TYR A 17 5.26 -4.16 6.56
C TYR A 17 6.80 -4.19 6.55
N GLU A 18 7.42 -5.34 6.83
CA GLU A 18 8.88 -5.46 6.89
C GLU A 18 9.59 -4.94 5.61
N PRO A 19 9.12 -5.24 4.38
CA PRO A 19 9.75 -4.70 3.18
C PRO A 19 9.72 -3.17 3.11
N LEU A 20 8.68 -2.52 3.62
CA LEU A 20 8.58 -1.06 3.65
C LEU A 20 9.59 -0.44 4.62
N PHE A 21 9.79 -1.05 5.79
CA PHE A 21 10.81 -0.56 6.73
C PHE A 21 12.23 -0.74 6.17
N ARG A 22 12.51 -1.87 5.52
CA ARG A 22 13.79 -2.08 4.82
C ARG A 22 13.99 -1.08 3.68
N TYR A 23 12.91 -0.73 2.99
CA TYR A 23 12.94 0.31 1.98
C TYR A 23 13.29 1.68 2.56
N TRP A 24 12.68 2.10 3.67
CA TRP A 24 13.04 3.36 4.32
C TRP A 24 14.49 3.38 4.82
N GLU A 25 14.99 2.27 5.36
CA GLU A 25 16.41 2.14 5.73
C GLU A 25 17.33 2.31 4.50
N ALA A 26 17.02 1.67 3.37
CA ALA A 26 17.77 1.78 2.12
C ALA A 26 17.71 3.19 1.51
N ALA A 27 16.51 3.80 1.49
CA ALA A 27 16.28 5.15 1.02
C ALA A 27 17.09 6.17 1.85
N ARG A 28 17.05 6.05 3.17
CA ARG A 28 17.81 6.92 4.09
C ARG A 28 19.31 6.82 3.87
N ARG A 29 19.86 5.63 3.64
CA ARG A 29 21.29 5.45 3.30
C ARG A 29 21.68 6.17 2.01
N ARG A 30 20.74 6.35 1.09
CA ARG A 30 20.93 7.04 -0.20
C ARG A 30 20.66 8.54 -0.13
N GLY A 31 20.33 9.08 1.04
CA GLY A 31 19.95 10.49 1.21
C GLY A 31 18.60 10.84 0.61
N LEU A 32 17.74 9.83 0.39
CA LEU A 32 16.38 10.02 -0.10
C LEU A 32 15.40 10.21 1.07
N GLU A 33 14.34 10.97 0.84
CA GLU A 33 13.23 11.10 1.78
C GLU A 33 12.42 9.81 1.88
N GLU A 34 11.84 9.57 3.05
CA GLU A 34 10.97 8.42 3.27
C GLU A 34 9.62 8.64 2.57
N VAL A 35 9.29 7.73 1.65
CA VAL A 35 7.99 7.75 0.99
C VAL A 35 6.92 7.27 1.99
N ALA A 36 5.94 8.13 2.25
CA ALA A 36 4.79 7.84 3.10
C ALA A 36 3.47 8.19 2.41
N ILE A 37 2.37 7.60 2.87
CA ILE A 37 1.03 8.03 2.46
C ILE A 37 0.72 9.41 3.04
N GLY A 38 -0.07 10.21 2.32
CA GLY A 38 -0.50 11.54 2.76
C GLY A 38 -1.98 11.81 2.48
N SER A 39 -2.37 13.08 2.60
CA SER A 39 -3.74 13.53 2.29
C SER A 39 -4.12 13.24 0.85
N GLU A 40 -3.19 13.36 -0.10
CA GLU A 40 -3.46 13.12 -1.53
C GLU A 40 -3.98 11.70 -1.82
N GLU A 41 -3.44 10.68 -1.15
CA GLU A 41 -3.92 9.31 -1.30
C GLU A 41 -5.30 9.12 -0.66
N LEU A 42 -5.52 9.72 0.52
CA LEU A 42 -6.80 9.63 1.25
C LEU A 42 -7.93 10.33 0.49
N GLU A 43 -7.68 11.53 -0.03
CA GLU A 43 -8.62 12.30 -0.85
C GLU A 43 -8.94 11.57 -2.17
N PHE A 44 -7.93 10.93 -2.78
CA PHE A 44 -8.16 10.10 -3.96
C PHE A 44 -9.09 8.93 -3.65
N ILE A 45 -8.81 8.18 -2.57
CA ILE A 45 -9.64 7.05 -2.12
C ILE A 45 -11.08 7.51 -1.86
N GLU A 46 -11.25 8.60 -1.10
CA GLU A 46 -12.56 9.16 -0.77
C GLU A 46 -13.36 9.52 -2.03
N ARG A 47 -12.75 10.32 -2.91
CA ARG A 47 -13.38 10.76 -4.15
C ARG A 47 -13.77 9.57 -5.01
N ARG A 48 -12.88 8.59 -5.16
CA ARG A 48 -13.11 7.41 -5.99
C ARG A 48 -14.32 6.61 -5.51
N VAL A 49 -14.42 6.38 -4.19
CA VAL A 49 -15.54 5.67 -3.58
C VAL A 49 -16.83 6.50 -3.65
N ARG A 50 -16.76 7.82 -3.44
CA ARG A 50 -17.93 8.71 -3.54
C ARG A 50 -18.54 8.73 -4.94
N GLU A 51 -17.71 8.74 -5.98
CA GLU A 51 -18.14 8.78 -7.39
C GLU A 51 -18.79 7.47 -7.87
N THR A 52 -18.37 6.32 -7.34
CA THR A 52 -18.82 5.00 -7.82
C THR A 52 -19.65 4.20 -6.83
N GLY A 53 -19.73 4.64 -5.57
CA GLY A 53 -20.39 3.94 -4.48
C GLY A 53 -19.57 2.75 -3.97
N ARG A 54 -19.55 1.64 -4.71
CA ARG A 54 -18.81 0.42 -4.33
C ARG A 54 -17.70 0.13 -5.32
N VAL A 55 -16.48 0.01 -4.81
CA VAL A 55 -15.28 -0.30 -5.60
C VAL A 55 -14.70 -1.63 -5.14
N ASN A 56 -14.20 -2.42 -6.08
CA ASN A 56 -13.44 -3.61 -5.75
C ASN A 56 -12.12 -3.23 -5.05
N LEU A 57 -11.84 -3.82 -3.89
CA LEU A 57 -10.67 -3.48 -3.07
C LEU A 57 -9.35 -3.67 -3.82
N LEU A 58 -9.22 -4.76 -4.61
CA LEU A 58 -8.02 -5.03 -5.39
C LEU A 58 -7.83 -3.96 -6.48
N GLN A 59 -8.91 -3.59 -7.18
CA GLN A 59 -8.86 -2.52 -8.17
C GLN A 59 -8.43 -1.19 -7.54
N LEU A 60 -9.08 -0.79 -6.44
CA LEU A 60 -8.75 0.47 -5.77
C LEU A 60 -7.30 0.49 -5.28
N ARG A 61 -6.81 -0.64 -4.73
CA ARG A 61 -5.41 -0.76 -4.33
C ARG A 61 -4.46 -0.57 -5.50
N SER A 62 -4.75 -1.16 -6.67
CA SER A 62 -3.93 -0.99 -7.87
C SER A 62 -3.93 0.47 -8.35
N GLU A 63 -5.09 1.12 -8.39
CA GLU A 63 -5.20 2.54 -8.77
C GLU A 63 -4.37 3.45 -7.84
N VAL A 64 -4.39 3.18 -6.53
CA VAL A 64 -3.56 3.92 -5.55
C VAL A 64 -2.07 3.60 -5.73
N ALA A 65 -1.71 2.34 -5.95
CA ALA A 65 -0.32 1.92 -6.15
C ALA A 65 0.30 2.58 -7.39
N GLU A 66 -0.43 2.69 -8.49
CA GLU A 66 0.02 3.38 -9.70
C GLU A 66 0.36 4.86 -9.44
N ARG A 67 -0.41 5.54 -8.59
CA ARG A 67 -0.16 6.93 -8.20
C ARG A 67 1.08 7.08 -7.32
N LEU A 68 1.36 6.10 -6.49
CA LEU A 68 2.51 6.07 -5.58
C LEU A 68 3.79 5.60 -6.27
N LEU A 69 3.68 4.79 -7.32
CA LEU A 69 4.83 4.18 -8.02
C LEU A 69 5.91 5.21 -8.41
N PRO A 70 5.59 6.41 -8.97
CA PRO A 70 6.59 7.43 -9.30
C PRO A 70 7.45 7.87 -8.12
N ARG A 71 6.90 7.84 -6.90
CA ARG A 71 7.56 8.29 -5.67
C ARG A 71 8.57 7.27 -5.13
N VAL A 72 8.46 6.00 -5.54
CA VAL A 72 9.33 4.92 -5.07
C VAL A 72 10.61 4.85 -5.88
N ASP A 73 11.75 5.03 -5.21
CA ASP A 73 13.08 4.77 -5.79
C ASP A 73 13.29 3.27 -6.06
N PRO A 74 13.59 2.87 -7.32
CA PRO A 74 13.68 1.46 -7.70
C PRO A 74 14.88 0.73 -7.09
N GLU A 75 16.00 1.42 -6.88
CA GLU A 75 17.22 0.78 -6.36
C GLU A 75 17.15 0.57 -4.84
N ALA A 76 16.59 1.53 -4.10
CA ALA A 76 16.29 1.37 -2.69
C ALA A 76 15.24 0.24 -2.48
N ALA A 77 14.25 0.14 -3.36
CA ALA A 77 13.27 -0.96 -3.31
C ALA A 77 13.94 -2.31 -3.55
N ARG A 78 14.80 -2.42 -4.57
CA ARG A 78 15.56 -3.65 -4.83
C ARG A 78 16.39 -4.08 -3.63
N GLU A 79 17.16 -3.14 -3.08
CA GLU A 79 18.00 -3.38 -1.90
C GLU A 79 17.19 -3.85 -0.68
N ALA A 80 15.98 -3.30 -0.48
CA ALA A 80 15.07 -3.72 0.58
C ALA A 80 14.70 -5.20 0.46
N PHE A 81 14.28 -5.65 -0.71
CA PHE A 81 13.93 -7.06 -0.94
C PHE A 81 15.14 -7.98 -0.92
N GLU A 82 16.29 -7.55 -1.46
CA GLU A 82 17.54 -8.32 -1.40
C GLU A 82 17.98 -8.56 0.05
N SER A 83 17.81 -7.57 0.94
CA SER A 83 18.11 -7.71 2.38
C SER A 83 17.23 -8.76 3.08
N LEU A 84 16.08 -9.09 2.50
CA LEU A 84 15.15 -10.12 2.95
C LEU A 84 15.36 -11.46 2.24
N GLY A 85 16.42 -11.58 1.43
CA GLY A 85 16.71 -12.79 0.65
C GLY A 85 15.85 -12.95 -0.61
N VAL A 86 15.10 -11.92 -1.01
CA VAL A 86 14.24 -11.95 -2.20
C VAL A 86 14.91 -11.17 -3.33
N ARG A 87 15.18 -11.84 -4.45
CA ARG A 87 15.77 -11.20 -5.63
C ARG A 87 14.67 -10.77 -6.59
N LEU A 88 14.59 -9.47 -6.84
CA LEU A 88 13.66 -8.85 -7.78
C LEU A 88 14.42 -7.90 -8.69
N THR A 89 13.91 -7.68 -9.90
CA THR A 89 14.35 -6.53 -10.70
C THR A 89 13.97 -5.22 -10.00
N PRO A 90 14.68 -4.10 -10.27
CA PRO A 90 14.33 -2.81 -9.69
C PRO A 90 12.86 -2.43 -9.91
N ASP A 91 12.31 -2.70 -11.09
CA ASP A 91 10.90 -2.40 -11.42
C ASP A 91 9.91 -3.27 -10.64
N GLU A 92 10.19 -4.56 -10.48
CA GLU A 92 9.34 -5.45 -9.67
C GLU A 92 9.35 -5.03 -8.20
N ALA A 93 10.53 -4.76 -7.65
CA ALA A 93 10.68 -4.30 -6.28
C ALA A 93 9.93 -2.99 -6.04
N ARG A 94 10.08 -2.04 -6.96
CA ARG A 94 9.38 -0.76 -6.94
C ARG A 94 7.86 -0.93 -6.89
N ARG A 95 7.31 -1.79 -7.75
CA ARG A 95 5.86 -2.10 -7.77
C ARG A 95 5.41 -2.71 -6.45
N ARG A 96 6.17 -3.64 -5.87
CA ARG A 96 5.85 -4.26 -4.58
C ARG A 96 5.81 -3.27 -3.43
N ILE A 97 6.76 -2.32 -3.37
CA ILE A 97 6.72 -1.25 -2.37
C ILE A 97 5.49 -0.34 -2.58
N ALA A 98 5.17 0.02 -3.82
CA ALA A 98 3.99 0.82 -4.13
C ALA A 98 2.68 0.11 -3.73
N GLU A 99 2.58 -1.21 -3.93
CA GLU A 99 1.45 -2.03 -3.47
C GLU A 99 1.31 -2.03 -1.93
N ILE A 100 2.43 -2.10 -1.21
CA ILE A 100 2.44 -2.04 0.26
C ILE A 100 1.99 -0.65 0.74
N LEU A 101 2.50 0.42 0.14
CA LEU A 101 2.06 1.79 0.43
C LEU A 101 0.58 2.00 0.12
N ALA A 102 0.08 1.45 -0.98
CA ALA A 102 -1.35 1.50 -1.31
C ALA A 102 -2.22 0.74 -0.32
N GLY A 103 -1.75 -0.43 0.13
CA GLY A 103 -2.40 -1.18 1.21
C GLY A 103 -2.45 -0.37 2.51
N TRP A 104 -1.35 0.30 2.85
CA TRP A 104 -1.31 1.21 4.00
C TRP A 104 -2.33 2.36 3.86
N ALA A 105 -2.42 2.98 2.69
CA ALA A 105 -3.39 4.05 2.44
C ALA A 105 -4.84 3.59 2.67
N LEU A 106 -5.16 2.37 2.24
CA LEU A 106 -6.48 1.78 2.43
C LEU A 106 -6.79 1.47 3.90
N GLU A 107 -5.83 0.90 4.64
CA GLU A 107 -5.96 0.66 6.08
C GLU A 107 -6.16 1.97 6.84
N ALA A 108 -5.36 3.00 6.51
CA ALA A 108 -5.48 4.33 7.10
C ALA A 108 -6.82 5.00 6.78
N ALA A 109 -7.29 4.92 5.53
CA ALA A 109 -8.60 5.45 5.14
C ALA A 109 -9.74 4.78 5.91
N ARG A 110 -9.64 3.47 6.16
CA ARG A 110 -10.61 2.74 6.99
C ARG A 110 -10.52 3.16 8.46
N ALA A 111 -9.32 3.26 9.02
CA ALA A 111 -9.11 3.69 10.40
C ALA A 111 -9.67 5.09 10.68
N LEU A 112 -9.64 5.96 9.65
CA LEU A 112 -10.18 7.32 9.68
C LEU A 112 -11.67 7.41 9.30
N LEU A 113 -12.36 6.27 9.10
CA LEU A 113 -13.77 6.18 8.72
C LEU A 113 -14.12 6.85 7.37
N ILE A 114 -13.14 6.99 6.48
CA ILE A 114 -13.34 7.48 5.10
C ILE A 114 -14.01 6.41 4.25
N VAL A 115 -13.60 5.15 4.44
CA VAL A 115 -14.16 3.98 3.75
C VAL A 115 -14.39 2.83 4.74
N ASP A 116 -15.17 1.85 4.34
CA ASP A 116 -15.31 0.58 5.05
C ASP A 116 -15.19 -0.60 4.09
N PHE A 117 -14.69 -1.73 4.59
CA PHE A 117 -14.47 -2.93 3.79
C PHE A 117 -15.62 -3.91 4.02
N LYS A 118 -16.28 -4.31 2.94
CA LYS A 118 -17.35 -5.31 2.98
C LYS A 118 -16.90 -6.57 2.26
N GLY A 119 -17.09 -7.70 2.91
CA GLY A 119 -16.92 -9.01 2.27
C GLY A 119 -17.93 -9.21 1.14
N TRP A 120 -17.64 -10.16 0.25
CA TRP A 120 -18.60 -10.57 -0.77
C TRP A 120 -19.82 -11.20 -0.11
N VAL A 121 -21.00 -10.62 -0.33
CA VAL A 121 -22.28 -11.25 -0.01
C VAL A 121 -22.88 -11.69 -1.34
N PRO A 122 -22.98 -13.00 -1.61
CA PRO A 122 -23.63 -13.50 -2.82
C PRO A 122 -25.06 -12.96 -2.89
N ARG A 123 -25.50 -12.52 -4.07
CA ARG A 123 -26.91 -12.22 -4.28
C ARG A 123 -27.68 -13.54 -4.41
N GLU A 124 -28.88 -13.61 -3.84
CA GLU A 124 -29.76 -14.78 -4.01
C GLU A 124 -29.92 -15.08 -5.51
N GLY A 125 -29.51 -16.27 -5.94
CA GLY A 125 -29.66 -16.75 -7.32
C GLY A 125 -28.36 -17.04 -8.08
N GLU A 126 -27.19 -16.65 -7.57
CA GLU A 126 -25.90 -17.04 -8.17
C GLU A 126 -25.39 -18.33 -7.48
N ARG A 127 -25.81 -19.49 -7.98
CA ARG A 127 -25.16 -20.81 -7.74
C ARG A 127 -25.04 -21.57 -9.05
#